data_AF-D6RBM5-F1
#
_entry.id   AF-D6RBM5-F1
#
_cell.length_a   1.000
_cell.length_b   1.000
_cell.length_c   1.000
_cell.angle_alpha   90.00
_cell.angle_beta   90.00
_cell.angle_gamma   90.00
#
_symmetry.space_group_name_H-M   'P 1'
#
loop_
_entity.id
_entity.type
_entity.pdbx_description
1 polymer ?
#
loop_
_entity_poly.entity_id
_entity_poly.type
_entity_poly.pdbx_seq_one_letter_code
_entity_poly.pdbx_strand_id
1 'polypeptide(L)'
;MEDDSLYLGGEWQFNHFSKLTSSRPDAAFAEIQRTSLPEKSPLSCETRVDLCDDLAPVARQLAPREKLPLSSRRPAAVGAGLQNMGNTCYVNASLQCLTYTPPLANYMLSREHSQTCHRHKGCMLCTMQAHITRALHNPGHVIQPSQALAAGFHRGKQEDAHEFLMFTVDAMEKACLPGHKQV
;
A
#
# COMPACT_ATOMS: atom_id res chain seq x y z
N MET A 1 30.05 38.29 13.50
CA MET A 1 29.89 37.46 12.30
C MET A 1 29.19 36.19 12.76
N GLU A 2 28.07 35.85 12.09
CA GLU A 2 27.39 34.53 12.05
C GLU A 2 26.75 34.11 13.39
N ASP A 3 25.45 34.31 13.63
CA ASP A 3 24.21 33.76 13.02
C ASP A 3 24.04 32.25 13.27
N ASP A 4 23.13 31.90 14.18
CA ASP A 4 22.60 30.55 14.30
C ASP A 4 21.22 30.51 14.96
N SER A 5 20.35 29.68 14.38
CA SER A 5 19.07 29.19 14.91
C SER A 5 17.82 30.08 14.80
N LEU A 6 17.12 29.93 13.67
CA LEU A 6 15.67 30.12 13.57
C LEU A 6 14.98 28.79 13.26
N TYR A 7 14.36 28.24 14.31
CA TYR A 7 13.06 27.54 14.33
C TYR A 7 12.46 27.08 12.98
N LEU A 8 12.13 25.78 12.90
CA LEU A 8 10.81 25.37 12.38
C LEU A 8 10.43 23.96 12.87
N GLY A 9 9.69 23.94 13.99
CA GLY A 9 8.86 22.81 14.38
C GLY A 9 7.54 22.86 13.60
N GLY A 10 7.10 21.72 13.10
CA GLY A 10 5.78 21.53 12.51
C GLY A 10 5.11 20.33 13.18
N GLU A 11 4.35 20.58 14.24
CA GLU A 11 3.39 19.63 14.79
C GLU A 11 2.24 19.44 13.78
N TRP A 12 2.00 18.20 13.34
CA TRP A 12 0.83 17.87 12.56
C TRP A 12 -0.41 17.84 13.45
N GLN A 13 -1.16 18.95 13.48
CA GLN A 13 -2.49 18.98 14.08
C GLN A 13 -3.52 18.38 13.11
N PHE A 14 -3.72 17.06 13.16
CA PHE A 14 -4.89 16.38 12.57
C PHE A 14 -6.02 16.16 13.61
N ASN A 15 -6.14 17.05 14.59
CA ASN A 15 -7.12 16.96 15.68
C ASN A 15 -8.54 17.44 15.29
N HIS A 16 -8.94 17.33 14.02
CA HIS A 16 -10.27 17.72 13.58
C HIS A 16 -10.90 16.69 12.63
N PHE A 17 -10.93 15.43 13.05
CA PHE A 17 -11.90 14.48 12.55
C PHE A 17 -12.77 14.03 13.73
N SER A 18 -13.97 14.57 13.81
CA SER A 18 -14.99 14.19 14.79
C SER A 18 -15.22 12.68 14.69
N LYS A 19 -14.85 11.96 15.76
CA LYS A 19 -15.05 10.52 15.88
C LYS A 19 -16.53 10.21 15.71
N LEU A 20 -16.90 9.65 14.56
CA LEU A 20 -18.19 9.00 14.36
C LEU A 20 -18.21 7.75 15.24
N THR A 21 -18.94 7.83 16.34
CA THR A 21 -19.22 6.68 17.20
C THR A 21 -20.19 5.77 16.47
N SER A 22 -19.71 4.68 15.90
CA SER A 22 -20.57 3.59 15.41
C SER A 22 -20.60 2.47 16.44
N SER A 23 -21.80 2.22 16.93
CA SER A 23 -22.20 1.10 17.80
C SER A 23 -21.88 -0.26 17.16
N ARG A 24 -21.35 -1.19 17.97
CA ARG A 24 -21.28 -2.62 17.64
C ARG A 24 -22.69 -3.22 17.54
N PRO A 25 -22.81 -4.33 16.79
CA PRO A 25 -23.19 -5.56 17.46
C PRO A 25 -22.20 -6.70 17.21
N ASP A 26 -22.08 -7.53 18.25
CA ASP A 26 -21.40 -8.82 18.28
C ASP A 26 -22.11 -9.88 17.42
N ALA A 27 -21.38 -10.97 17.12
CA ALA A 27 -21.84 -12.29 16.69
C ALA A 27 -22.35 -12.46 15.25
N ALA A 28 -21.51 -13.07 14.39
CA ALA A 28 -21.82 -14.28 13.60
C ALA A 28 -20.86 -14.39 12.40
N PHE A 29 -19.84 -15.25 12.52
CA PHE A 29 -19.18 -15.82 11.34
C PHE A 29 -19.15 -17.34 11.54
N ALA A 30 -20.25 -17.98 11.18
CA ALA A 30 -20.40 -19.43 11.16
C ALA A 30 -20.72 -19.87 9.72
N GLU A 31 -20.01 -20.91 9.28
CA GLU A 31 -20.33 -21.83 8.19
C GLU A 31 -20.70 -21.27 6.81
N ILE A 32 -19.73 -21.20 5.89
CA ILE A 32 -20.01 -21.38 4.45
C ILE A 32 -19.53 -22.77 4.06
N GLN A 33 -20.50 -23.68 3.92
CA GLN A 33 -20.32 -25.00 3.35
C GLN A 33 -19.83 -24.88 1.89
N ARG A 34 -18.70 -25.54 1.61
CA ARG A 34 -18.20 -25.77 0.26
C ARG A 34 -19.17 -26.69 -0.47
N THR A 35 -19.87 -26.16 -1.47
CA THR A 35 -20.46 -26.96 -2.54
C THR A 35 -19.81 -26.59 -3.86
N SER A 36 -19.42 -27.63 -4.58
CA SER A 36 -18.67 -27.70 -5.83
C SER A 36 -19.34 -26.92 -6.98
N LEU A 37 -18.57 -26.12 -7.72
CA LEU A 37 -18.95 -25.64 -9.05
C LEU A 37 -18.09 -26.32 -10.13
N PRO A 38 -18.66 -26.67 -11.30
CA PRO A 38 -17.98 -27.43 -12.34
C PRO A 38 -17.10 -26.54 -13.24
N GLU A 39 -16.02 -27.12 -13.78
CA GLU A 39 -15.14 -26.52 -14.78
C GLU A 39 -15.83 -26.35 -16.14
N LYS A 40 -15.71 -25.16 -16.77
CA LYS A 40 -15.28 -25.00 -18.19
C LYS A 40 -15.26 -23.56 -18.73
N SER A 41 -14.16 -23.28 -19.45
CA SER A 41 -13.96 -22.37 -20.60
C SER A 41 -13.72 -20.87 -20.35
N PRO A 42 -12.57 -20.31 -20.78
CA PRO A 42 -12.33 -18.87 -20.77
C PRO A 42 -12.83 -18.21 -22.06
N LEU A 43 -13.68 -17.18 -21.93
CA LEU A 43 -14.09 -16.31 -23.03
C LEU A 43 -13.30 -14.99 -22.97
N SER A 44 -12.70 -14.62 -24.08
CA SER A 44 -11.92 -13.40 -24.31
C SER A 44 -12.83 -12.27 -24.78
N CYS A 45 -12.75 -11.10 -24.14
CA CYS A 45 -13.20 -9.83 -24.71
C CYS A 45 -12.29 -8.70 -24.19
N GLU A 46 -11.46 -8.12 -25.05
CA GLU A 46 -10.81 -6.83 -24.82
C GLU A 46 -11.82 -5.72 -25.12
N THR A 47 -12.09 -4.85 -24.15
CA THR A 47 -12.81 -3.59 -24.38
C THR A 47 -11.86 -2.44 -24.11
N ARG A 48 -11.54 -1.69 -25.15
CA ARG A 48 -10.84 -0.39 -25.09
C ARG A 48 -11.85 0.65 -24.61
N VAL A 49 -11.53 1.37 -23.55
CA VAL A 49 -12.25 2.58 -23.13
C VAL A 49 -11.25 3.72 -23.19
N ASP A 50 -11.32 4.48 -24.28
CA ASP A 50 -10.80 5.84 -24.37
C ASP A 50 -11.81 6.76 -23.67
N LEU A 51 -11.37 7.49 -22.64
CA LEU A 51 -12.12 8.62 -22.11
C LEU A 51 -11.16 9.81 -22.04
N CYS A 52 -11.21 10.64 -23.07
CA CYS A 52 -10.79 12.03 -23.03
C CYS A 52 -11.99 12.83 -22.50
N ASP A 53 -11.77 13.73 -21.55
CA ASP A 53 -12.12 15.15 -21.68
C ASP A 53 -11.96 15.87 -20.33
N ASP A 54 -11.08 16.88 -20.38
CA ASP A 54 -11.19 18.20 -19.75
C ASP A 54 -11.21 18.37 -18.23
N LEU A 55 -10.02 18.65 -17.66
CA LEU A 55 -9.83 19.71 -16.66
C LEU A 55 -8.42 20.34 -16.82
N ALA A 56 -8.42 21.67 -16.93
CA ALA A 56 -7.31 22.55 -17.31
C ALA A 56 -6.04 22.48 -16.41
N PRO A 57 -4.87 22.96 -16.89
CA PRO A 57 -3.57 22.49 -16.40
C PRO A 57 -3.01 23.34 -15.25
N VAL A 58 -2.72 22.69 -14.12
CA VAL A 58 -1.74 23.23 -13.15
C VAL A 58 -0.38 22.66 -13.52
N ALA A 59 0.37 23.44 -14.30
CA ALA A 59 1.73 23.13 -14.72
C ALA A 59 2.67 23.15 -13.51
N ARG A 60 3.01 21.97 -12.99
CA ARG A 60 4.28 21.73 -12.28
C ARG A 60 4.99 20.59 -12.99
N GLN A 61 6.21 20.88 -13.42
CA GLN A 61 7.04 20.04 -14.29
C GLN A 61 7.14 18.62 -13.74
N LEU A 62 6.34 17.71 -14.31
CA LEU A 62 6.51 16.28 -14.12
C LEU A 62 7.70 15.85 -14.99
N ALA A 63 8.67 15.18 -14.37
CA ALA A 63 9.83 14.58 -15.02
C ALA A 63 9.45 13.75 -16.26
N PRO A 64 10.37 13.51 -17.21
CA PRO A 64 10.05 12.88 -18.49
C PRO A 64 9.22 11.62 -18.30
N ARG A 65 8.06 11.55 -18.97
CA ARG A 65 7.20 10.36 -19.00
C ARG A 65 7.92 9.24 -19.74
N GLU A 66 8.88 8.59 -19.10
CA GLU A 66 9.26 7.25 -19.50
C GLU A 66 8.01 6.40 -19.36
N LYS A 67 7.53 5.91 -20.49
CA LYS A 67 6.36 5.05 -20.60
C LYS A 67 6.68 3.77 -19.84
N LEU A 68 6.40 3.73 -18.54
CA LEU A 68 6.34 2.48 -17.79
C LEU A 68 5.41 1.57 -18.59
N PRO A 69 5.88 0.41 -19.09
CA PRO A 69 5.03 -0.46 -19.89
C PRO A 69 3.89 -0.98 -19.01
N LEU A 70 2.75 -0.29 -19.08
CA LEU A 70 1.47 -0.73 -18.53
C LEU A 70 0.91 -1.82 -19.44
N SER A 71 1.68 -2.88 -19.73
CA SER A 71 1.08 -4.04 -20.37
C SER A 71 0.24 -4.74 -19.32
N SER A 72 -1.09 -4.68 -19.47
CA SER A 72 -2.03 -5.58 -18.82
C SER A 72 -1.77 -7.00 -19.32
N ARG A 73 -0.66 -7.61 -18.90
CA ARG A 73 -0.51 -9.06 -18.95
C ARG A 73 -1.51 -9.59 -17.93
N ARG A 74 -2.30 -10.59 -18.33
CA ARG A 74 -3.34 -11.29 -17.55
C ARG A 74 -3.00 -11.26 -16.05
N PRO A 75 -3.99 -11.05 -15.16
CA PRO A 75 -3.73 -10.93 -13.72
C PRO A 75 -2.74 -12.01 -13.34
N ALA A 76 -1.56 -11.58 -12.88
CA ALA A 76 -0.62 -12.50 -12.26
C ALA A 76 -1.43 -13.33 -11.26
N ALA A 77 -1.15 -14.63 -11.17
CA ALA A 77 -1.85 -15.54 -10.27
C ALA A 77 -2.14 -14.83 -8.94
N VAL A 78 -3.39 -14.92 -8.46
CA VAL A 78 -3.80 -14.25 -7.23
C VAL A 78 -2.78 -14.58 -6.16
N GLY A 79 -2.09 -13.55 -5.68
CA GLY A 79 -1.04 -13.66 -4.68
C GLY A 79 -1.60 -14.13 -3.33
N ALA A 80 -0.75 -14.09 -2.32
CA ALA A 80 -1.10 -14.58 -1.00
C ALA A 80 -2.26 -13.81 -0.36
N GLY A 81 -3.10 -14.53 0.38
CA GLY A 81 -3.92 -13.93 1.43
C GLY A 81 -3.04 -13.44 2.59
N LEU A 82 -3.56 -12.53 3.42
CA LEU A 82 -2.85 -12.01 4.59
C LEU A 82 -3.49 -12.51 5.88
N GLN A 83 -2.69 -13.08 6.77
CA GLN A 83 -3.15 -13.57 8.07
C GLN A 83 -3.62 -12.38 8.92
N ASN A 84 -4.86 -12.42 9.43
CA ASN A 84 -5.32 -11.46 10.43
C ASN A 84 -4.72 -11.84 11.80
N MET A 85 -3.79 -11.03 12.29
CA MET A 85 -3.09 -11.24 13.57
C MET A 85 -3.86 -10.65 14.77
N GLY A 86 -5.18 -10.52 14.65
CA GLY A 86 -6.04 -9.84 15.63
C GLY A 86 -6.07 -8.33 15.41
N ASN A 87 -7.25 -7.79 15.08
CA ASN A 87 -7.48 -6.37 14.82
C ASN A 87 -6.57 -5.74 13.74
N THR A 88 -6.02 -6.53 12.82
CA THR A 88 -5.12 -6.05 11.74
C THR A 88 -5.78 -6.10 10.36
N CYS A 89 -7.12 -6.22 10.31
CA CYS A 89 -7.85 -6.20 9.04
C CYS A 89 -7.66 -4.88 8.27
N TYR A 90 -7.54 -3.75 8.95
CA TYR A 90 -7.26 -2.45 8.34
C TYR A 90 -5.90 -2.46 7.62
N VAL A 91 -4.87 -3.05 8.24
CA VAL A 91 -3.54 -3.26 7.64
C VAL A 91 -3.67 -4.18 6.42
N ASN A 92 -4.35 -5.32 6.57
CA ASN A 92 -4.46 -6.31 5.51
C ASN A 92 -5.19 -5.76 4.27
N ALA A 93 -6.28 -5.01 4.47
CA ALA A 93 -7.03 -4.39 3.38
C ALA A 93 -6.15 -3.38 2.62
N SER A 94 -5.51 -2.45 3.33
CA SER A 94 -4.65 -1.43 2.71
C SER A 94 -3.43 -2.02 2.02
N LEU A 95 -2.80 -3.05 2.60
CA LEU A 95 -1.67 -3.75 1.99
C LEU A 95 -2.07 -4.48 0.69
N GLN A 96 -3.25 -5.10 0.64
CA GLN A 96 -3.75 -5.72 -0.59
C GLN A 96 -4.01 -4.66 -1.68
N CYS A 97 -4.60 -3.52 -1.33
CA CYS A 97 -4.79 -2.39 -2.26
C CYS A 97 -3.46 -1.91 -2.87
N LEU A 98 -2.43 -1.73 -2.04
CA LEU A 98 -1.10 -1.34 -2.50
C LEU A 98 -0.43 -2.44 -3.35
N THR A 99 -0.54 -3.70 -2.93
CA THR A 99 0.05 -4.87 -3.62
C THR A 99 -0.45 -5.02 -5.05
N TYR A 100 -1.74 -4.75 -5.28
CA TYR A 100 -2.37 -4.89 -6.59
C TYR A 100 -2.50 -3.57 -7.36
N THR A 101 -1.76 -2.52 -6.97
CA THR A 101 -1.62 -1.30 -7.76
C THR A 101 -0.49 -1.49 -8.78
N PRO A 102 -0.75 -1.70 -10.09
CA PRO A 102 0.26 -2.22 -11.02
C PRO A 102 1.53 -1.37 -11.15
N PRO A 103 1.48 -0.02 -11.24
CA PRO A 103 2.69 0.79 -11.27
C PRO A 103 3.56 0.61 -10.02
N LEU A 104 2.94 0.57 -8.84
CA LEU A 104 3.63 0.37 -7.57
C LEU A 104 4.22 -1.03 -7.47
N ALA A 105 3.44 -2.05 -7.83
CA ALA A 105 3.89 -3.44 -7.81
C ALA A 105 5.09 -3.66 -8.74
N ASN A 106 5.03 -3.12 -9.97
CA ASN A 106 6.13 -3.18 -10.92
C ASN A 106 7.39 -2.48 -10.38
N TYR A 107 7.24 -1.30 -9.77
CA TYR A 107 8.36 -0.61 -9.14
C TYR A 107 8.99 -1.43 -8.02
N MET A 108 8.18 -2.01 -7.12
CA MET A 108 8.70 -2.87 -6.05
C MET A 108 9.38 -4.14 -6.58
N LEU A 109 8.84 -4.77 -7.63
CA LEU A 109 9.42 -5.96 -8.23
C LEU A 109 10.75 -5.67 -8.97
N SER A 110 10.94 -4.44 -9.47
CA SER A 110 12.22 -4.01 -10.08
C SER A 110 13.37 -3.97 -9.07
N ARG A 111 13.05 -3.83 -7.78
CA ARG A 111 14.00 -3.69 -6.66
C ARG A 111 14.91 -2.46 -6.74
N GLU A 112 14.60 -1.49 -7.58
CA GLU A 112 15.42 -0.31 -7.86
C GLU A 112 15.82 0.44 -6.57
N HIS A 113 14.84 0.77 -5.72
CA HIS A 113 15.11 1.46 -4.45
C HIS A 113 16.05 0.66 -3.54
N SER A 114 15.82 -0.65 -3.38
CA SER A 114 16.63 -1.46 -2.47
C SER A 114 18.09 -1.61 -2.92
N GLN A 115 18.41 -1.41 -4.19
CA GLN A 115 19.80 -1.47 -4.67
C GLN A 115 20.63 -0.26 -4.21
N THR A 116 19.98 0.87 -3.95
CA THR A 116 20.63 2.13 -3.56
C THR A 116 20.33 2.56 -2.13
N CYS A 117 19.37 1.91 -1.46
CA CYS A 117 18.99 2.24 -0.09
C CYS A 117 20.02 1.76 0.94
N HIS A 118 20.72 2.69 1.60
CA HIS A 118 21.66 2.35 2.69
C HIS A 118 20.96 2.01 4.02
N ARG A 119 19.65 2.26 4.15
CA ARG A 119 18.87 2.09 5.40
C ARG A 119 17.72 1.09 5.23
N HIS A 120 18.03 -0.14 4.85
CA HIS A 120 17.02 -1.19 4.68
C HIS A 120 16.13 -1.39 5.91
N LYS A 121 16.71 -1.38 7.12
CA LYS A 121 15.96 -1.44 8.37
C LYS A 121 15.29 -0.08 8.63
N GLY A 122 13.97 -0.08 8.70
CA GLY A 122 13.15 1.11 8.95
C GLY A 122 12.65 1.79 7.68
N CYS A 123 13.27 1.57 6.50
CA CYS A 123 12.76 2.13 5.26
C CYS A 123 11.42 1.51 4.85
N MET A 124 10.38 2.34 4.71
CA MET A 124 9.05 1.88 4.31
C MET A 124 9.04 1.32 2.88
N LEU A 125 9.75 1.92 1.93
CA LEU A 125 9.88 1.37 0.57
C LEU A 125 10.51 -0.03 0.58
N CYS A 126 11.59 -0.25 1.34
CA CYS A 126 12.19 -1.57 1.47
C CYS A 126 11.24 -2.58 2.13
N THR A 127 10.49 -2.14 3.13
CA THR A 127 9.53 -2.98 3.86
C THR A 127 8.35 -3.37 2.95
N MET A 128 7.81 -2.42 2.19
CA MET A 128 6.77 -2.64 1.18
C MET A 128 7.27 -3.49 0.02
N GLN A 129 8.51 -3.29 -0.44
CA GLN A 129 9.13 -4.12 -1.46
C GLN A 129 9.16 -5.59 -1.05
N ALA A 130 9.62 -5.87 0.19
CA ALA A 130 9.64 -7.21 0.74
C ALA A 130 8.22 -7.80 0.87
N HIS A 131 7.25 -6.99 1.31
CA HIS A 131 5.84 -7.40 1.39
C HIS A 131 5.26 -7.78 0.02
N ILE A 132 5.29 -6.88 -0.95
CA ILE A 132 4.71 -7.08 -2.29
C ILE A 132 5.39 -8.26 -2.98
N THR A 133 6.73 -8.34 -2.92
CA THR A 133 7.47 -9.48 -3.47
C THR A 133 6.97 -10.78 -2.84
N ARG A 134 6.88 -10.86 -1.51
CA ARG A 134 6.42 -12.07 -0.83
C ARG A 134 4.97 -12.42 -1.16
N ALA A 135 4.06 -11.45 -1.17
CA ALA A 135 2.66 -11.67 -1.51
C ALA A 135 2.50 -12.25 -2.93
N LEU A 136 3.17 -11.66 -3.93
CA LEU A 136 3.04 -12.10 -5.32
C LEU A 136 3.74 -13.44 -5.61
N HIS A 137 4.79 -13.80 -4.86
CA HIS A 137 5.50 -15.08 -5.02
C HIS A 137 4.90 -16.24 -4.22
N ASN A 138 3.80 -16.05 -3.49
CA ASN A 138 3.16 -17.10 -2.69
C ASN A 138 1.65 -17.26 -3.03
N PRO A 139 1.28 -17.48 -4.31
CA PRO A 139 -0.11 -17.62 -4.70
C PRO A 139 -0.78 -18.80 -3.99
N GLY A 140 -2.01 -18.61 -3.55
CA GLY A 140 -2.79 -19.64 -2.84
C GLY A 140 -2.39 -19.87 -1.38
N HIS A 141 -1.32 -19.24 -0.89
CA HIS A 141 -0.94 -19.29 0.52
C HIS A 141 -1.53 -18.13 1.32
N VAL A 142 -1.45 -18.23 2.65
CA VAL A 142 -1.68 -17.12 3.56
C VAL A 142 -0.35 -16.75 4.20
N ILE A 143 0.08 -15.50 4.04
CA ILE A 143 1.33 -15.00 4.64
C ILE A 143 1.02 -14.06 5.81
N GLN A 144 1.88 -14.09 6.82
CA GLN A 144 1.83 -13.12 7.91
C GLN A 144 2.56 -11.83 7.48
N PRO A 145 1.89 -10.65 7.47
CA PRO A 145 2.56 -9.37 7.24
C PRO A 145 3.62 -9.08 8.32
N SER A 146 4.68 -8.37 7.94
CA SER A 146 5.68 -7.91 8.90
C SER A 146 5.08 -6.87 9.84
N GLN A 147 5.35 -6.98 11.14
CA GLN A 147 4.96 -5.96 12.13
C GLN A 147 5.60 -4.59 11.83
N ALA A 148 6.72 -4.56 11.09
CA ALA A 148 7.37 -3.31 10.70
C ALA A 148 6.49 -2.41 9.81
N LEU A 149 5.52 -2.99 9.07
CA LEU A 149 4.58 -2.23 8.23
C LEU A 149 3.66 -1.33 9.06
N ALA A 150 3.37 -1.74 10.31
CA ALA A 150 2.47 -1.03 11.21
C ALA A 150 3.21 -0.50 12.46
N ALA A 151 4.52 -0.23 12.35
CA ALA A 151 5.33 0.18 13.49
C ALA A 151 4.85 1.48 14.18
N GLY A 152 4.20 2.39 13.43
CA GLY A 152 3.62 3.63 13.95
C GLY A 152 2.18 3.52 14.46
N PHE A 153 1.58 2.32 14.46
CA PHE A 153 0.19 2.11 14.86
C PHE A 153 0.09 1.26 16.13
N HIS A 154 -1.04 1.34 16.84
CA HIS A 154 -1.22 0.59 18.06
C HIS A 154 -1.35 -0.91 17.77
N ARG A 155 -0.54 -1.71 18.47
CA ARG A 155 -0.61 -3.17 18.37
C ARG A 155 -1.91 -3.68 18.98
N GLY A 156 -2.60 -4.57 18.25
CA GLY A 156 -3.80 -5.25 18.72
C GLY A 156 -5.05 -4.38 18.81
N LYS A 157 -5.04 -3.14 18.29
CA LYS A 157 -6.22 -2.29 18.15
C LYS A 157 -6.57 -2.12 16.68
N GLN A 158 -7.86 -1.96 16.39
CA GLN A 158 -8.31 -1.55 15.07
C GLN A 158 -8.07 -0.05 14.92
N GLU A 159 -7.58 0.33 13.76
CA GLU A 159 -7.31 1.72 13.37
C GLU A 159 -8.03 1.99 12.05
N ASP A 160 -8.04 3.24 11.61
CA ASP A 160 -8.62 3.62 10.33
C ASP A 160 -7.73 3.12 9.16
N ALA A 161 -8.33 2.39 8.22
CA ALA A 161 -7.61 1.84 7.07
C ALA A 161 -7.08 2.93 6.13
N HIS A 162 -7.80 4.04 5.99
CA HIS A 162 -7.38 5.19 5.20
C HIS A 162 -6.22 5.92 5.88
N GLU A 163 -6.24 6.07 7.22
CA GLU A 163 -5.10 6.64 7.98
C GLU A 163 -3.84 5.79 7.77
N PHE A 164 -3.96 4.47 7.91
CA PHE A 164 -2.84 3.55 7.65
C PHE A 164 -2.33 3.64 6.21
N LEU A 165 -3.23 3.75 5.23
CA LEU A 165 -2.87 3.89 3.82
C LEU A 165 -2.08 5.18 3.57
N MET A 166 -2.60 6.31 4.04
CA MET A 166 -1.96 7.62 3.87
C MET A 166 -0.60 7.68 4.55
N PHE A 167 -0.50 7.18 5.80
CA PHE A 167 0.78 7.06 6.50
C PHE A 167 1.79 6.23 5.70
N THR A 168 1.36 5.09 5.15
CA THR A 168 2.25 4.20 4.38
C THR A 168 2.74 4.86 3.10
N VAL A 169 1.87 5.54 2.36
CA VAL A 169 2.23 6.25 1.12
C VAL A 169 3.17 7.42 1.40
N ASP A 170 2.87 8.26 2.39
CA ASP A 170 3.74 9.36 2.81
C ASP A 170 5.12 8.86 3.30
N ALA A 171 5.15 7.76 4.06
CA ALA A 171 6.39 7.13 4.49
C ALA A 171 7.20 6.55 3.31
N MET A 172 6.54 6.06 2.25
CA MET A 172 7.21 5.65 1.02
C MET A 172 7.77 6.84 0.24
N GLU A 173 6.99 7.92 0.10
CA GLU A 173 7.42 9.16 -0.57
C GLU A 173 8.66 9.76 0.12
N LYS A 174 8.63 9.87 1.44
CA LYS A 174 9.76 10.34 2.25
C LYS A 174 11.02 9.49 2.09
N ALA A 175 10.86 8.19 1.86
CA ALA A 175 11.99 7.28 1.61
C ALA A 175 12.64 7.47 0.22
N CYS A 176 11.96 8.11 -0.73
CA CYS A 176 12.55 8.54 -2.01
C CYS A 176 13.41 9.80 -1.89
N LEU A 177 13.26 10.59 -0.82
CA LEU A 177 13.94 11.87 -0.66
C LEU A 177 15.36 11.72 -0.10
N PRO A 178 16.36 12.42 -0.66
CA PRO A 178 17.70 12.46 -0.09
C PRO A 178 17.68 13.01 1.35
N GLY A 179 18.30 12.30 2.29
CA GLY A 179 18.52 12.80 3.66
C GLY A 179 17.39 12.58 4.66
N HIS A 180 16.30 11.90 4.30
CA HIS A 180 15.20 11.68 5.25
C HIS A 180 15.60 10.74 6.40
N LYS A 181 15.51 11.26 7.64
CA LYS A 181 15.59 10.46 8.87
C LYS A 181 14.15 10.29 9.38
N GLN A 182 13.58 9.08 9.23
CA GLN A 182 12.34 8.75 9.94
C GLN A 182 12.62 8.75 11.45
N VAL A 183 11.80 9.51 12.19
CA VAL A 183 11.79 9.64 13.65
C VAL A 183 11.26 8.36 14.28
#